data_AF-A0A9R1VJ40-F1
#
_entry.id   AF-A0A9R1VJ40-F1
#
_cell.length_a   1.000
_cell.length_b   1.000
_cell.length_c   1.000
_cell.angle_alpha   90.00
_cell.angle_beta   90.00
_cell.angle_gamma   90.00
#
_symmetry.space_group_name_H-M   'P 1'
#
loop_
_entity.id
_entity.type
_entity.pdbx_description
1 polymer ?
#
loop_
_entity_poly.entity_id
_entity_poly.type
_entity_poly.pdbx_seq_one_letter_code
_entity_poly.pdbx_strand_id
1 'polypeptide(L)'
;MCKDVAAIDMNMGCPKAFSIGVGMGAALLTKPDLIHDILTTLKRNLCVPVTCKIRLLNSTGDTVELARRIETTGVSAIAVHGRKVSERPRDPANWSEIAHVVDAFSIPIIANGDVFQYQDFHNIQAVAAKR
;
A
#
# COMPACT_ATOMS: atom_id res chain seq x y z
N MET A 1 9.07 -24.72 1.56
CA MET A 1 10.35 -24.10 1.15
C MET A 1 10.20 -22.58 1.25
N CYS A 2 11.27 -21.87 1.54
CA CYS A 2 11.37 -20.44 1.93
C CYS A 2 11.03 -20.15 3.40
N LYS A 3 12.02 -20.33 4.28
CA LYS A 3 12.00 -19.85 5.69
C LYS A 3 13.11 -18.84 5.98
N ASP A 4 13.87 -18.44 4.96
CA ASP A 4 15.00 -17.52 5.08
C ASP A 4 14.56 -16.06 5.28
N VAL A 5 13.31 -15.77 4.92
CA VAL A 5 12.66 -14.46 5.08
C VAL A 5 11.40 -14.59 5.92
N ALA A 6 11.09 -13.55 6.69
CA ALA A 6 9.88 -13.51 7.53
C ALA A 6 8.62 -13.19 6.71
N ALA A 7 8.74 -12.50 5.57
CA ALA A 7 7.64 -12.10 4.70
C ALA A 7 8.14 -11.74 3.30
N ILE A 8 7.22 -11.66 2.34
CA ILE A 8 7.45 -11.14 0.98
C ILE A 8 6.51 -9.96 0.74
N ASP A 9 7.06 -8.83 0.29
CA ASP A 9 6.28 -7.62 -0.02
C ASP A 9 6.27 -7.33 -1.53
N MET A 10 5.09 -7.02 -2.07
CA MET A 10 4.93 -6.64 -3.47
C MET A 10 4.91 -5.11 -3.64
N ASN A 11 5.89 -4.58 -4.37
CA ASN A 11 5.96 -3.15 -4.69
C ASN A 11 4.95 -2.77 -5.78
N MET A 12 3.98 -1.94 -5.41
CA MET A 12 2.97 -1.35 -6.31
C MET A 12 2.95 0.18 -6.22
N GLY A 13 4.03 0.79 -5.70
CA GLY A 13 4.06 2.22 -5.35
C GLY A 13 5.22 3.03 -5.95
N CYS A 14 6.17 2.39 -6.65
CA CYS A 14 7.32 3.08 -7.25
C CYS A 14 6.90 3.96 -8.44
N PRO A 15 7.13 5.29 -8.40
CA PRO A 15 6.75 6.18 -9.50
C PRO A 15 7.88 6.38 -10.53
N LYS A 16 9.02 5.69 -10.39
CA LYS A 16 10.19 5.92 -11.27
C LYS A 16 9.90 5.41 -12.68
N ALA A 17 10.33 6.19 -13.68
CA ALA A 17 10.07 5.90 -15.10
C ALA A 17 10.50 4.49 -15.53
N PHE A 18 11.65 3.99 -15.05
CA PHE A 18 12.11 2.63 -15.38
C PHE A 18 11.16 1.54 -14.88
N SER A 19 10.46 1.78 -13.76
CA SER A 19 9.52 0.82 -13.16
C SER A 19 8.19 0.89 -13.89
N ILE A 20 7.69 2.11 -14.14
CA ILE A 20 6.43 2.34 -14.84
C ILE A 20 6.51 1.86 -16.30
N GLY A 21 7.61 2.14 -17.00
CA GLY A 21 7.78 1.84 -18.43
C GLY A 21 7.70 0.36 -18.77
N VAL A 22 7.90 -0.53 -17.79
CA VAL A 22 7.79 -1.99 -17.94
C VAL A 22 6.61 -2.57 -17.14
N GLY A 23 5.68 -1.72 -16.69
CA GLY A 23 4.44 -2.15 -16.03
C GLY A 23 4.58 -2.56 -14.57
N MET A 24 5.68 -2.22 -13.89
CA MET A 24 5.90 -2.47 -12.47
C MET A 24 5.57 -1.26 -11.59
N GLY A 25 5.59 -1.45 -10.27
CA GLY A 25 5.44 -0.37 -9.30
C GLY A 25 4.08 0.30 -9.45
N ALA A 26 4.06 1.64 -9.49
CA ALA A 26 2.82 2.42 -9.56
C ALA A 26 2.00 2.16 -10.84
N ALA A 27 2.60 1.59 -11.90
CA ALA A 27 1.85 1.19 -13.10
C ALA A 27 0.85 0.05 -12.85
N LEU A 28 1.03 -0.73 -11.77
CA LEU A 28 0.08 -1.78 -11.39
C LEU A 28 -1.23 -1.20 -10.86
N LEU A 29 -1.21 0.01 -10.29
CA LEU A 29 -2.38 0.64 -9.68
C LEU A 29 -3.53 0.89 -10.66
N THR A 30 -3.25 0.93 -11.97
CA THR A 30 -4.25 1.03 -13.04
C THR A 30 -4.71 -0.33 -13.57
N LYS A 31 -4.23 -1.44 -12.98
CA LYS A 31 -4.53 -2.82 -13.40
C LYS A 31 -4.97 -3.68 -12.20
N PRO A 32 -6.15 -3.41 -11.61
CA PRO A 32 -6.58 -4.09 -10.39
C PRO A 32 -6.77 -5.61 -10.57
N ASP A 33 -7.14 -6.09 -11.77
CA ASP A 33 -7.23 -7.53 -12.07
C ASP A 33 -5.86 -8.20 -11.98
N LEU A 34 -4.83 -7.57 -12.57
CA LEU A 34 -3.47 -8.08 -12.53
C LEU A 34 -2.91 -8.09 -11.10
N ILE A 35 -3.20 -7.05 -10.30
CA ILE A 35 -2.84 -7.02 -8.88
C ILE A 35 -3.44 -8.23 -8.16
N HIS A 36 -4.74 -8.48 -8.36
CA HIS A 36 -5.44 -9.59 -7.73
C HIS A 36 -4.81 -10.94 -8.11
N ASP A 37 -4.52 -11.15 -9.39
CA ASP A 37 -3.92 -12.40 -9.89
C ASP A 37 -2.51 -12.63 -9.34
N ILE A 38 -1.68 -11.58 -9.30
CA ILE A 38 -0.32 -11.65 -8.73
C ILE A 38 -0.39 -12.03 -7.25
N LEU A 39 -1.18 -11.31 -6.46
CA LEU A 39 -1.25 -11.52 -5.01
C LEU A 39 -1.85 -12.89 -4.66
N THR A 40 -2.91 -13.30 -5.35
CA THR A 40 -3.51 -14.64 -5.17
C THR A 40 -2.52 -15.74 -5.52
N THR A 41 -1.74 -15.56 -6.59
CA THR A 41 -0.70 -16.51 -6.99
C THR A 41 0.41 -16.61 -5.94
N LEU A 42 0.89 -15.47 -5.43
CA LEU A 42 1.89 -15.43 -4.36
C LEU A 42 1.36 -16.12 -3.09
N LYS A 43 0.15 -15.77 -2.64
CA LYS A 43 -0.49 -16.34 -1.47
C LYS A 43 -0.71 -17.85 -1.55
N ARG A 44 -1.02 -18.37 -2.74
CA ARG A 44 -1.20 -19.82 -2.96
C ARG A 44 0.10 -20.60 -2.88
N ASN A 45 1.23 -20.00 -3.29
CA ASN A 45 2.49 -20.71 -3.48
C ASN A 45 3.53 -20.46 -2.38
N LEU A 46 3.33 -19.45 -1.52
CA LEU A 46 4.27 -19.07 -0.48
C LEU A 46 3.75 -19.46 0.90
N CYS A 47 4.64 -19.99 1.74
CA CYS A 47 4.34 -20.34 3.14
C CYS A 47 4.56 -19.17 4.12
N VAL A 48 5.15 -18.06 3.66
CA VAL A 48 5.38 -16.84 4.45
C VAL A 48 4.28 -15.81 4.17
N PRO A 49 4.00 -14.89 5.12
CA PRO A 49 3.12 -13.75 4.88
C PRO A 49 3.46 -12.99 3.60
N VAL A 50 2.43 -12.62 2.85
CA VAL A 50 2.55 -11.74 1.69
C VAL A 50 1.91 -10.40 2.04
N THR A 51 2.64 -9.32 1.84
CA THR A 51 2.17 -7.94 1.99
C THR A 51 2.32 -7.19 0.69
N CYS A 52 1.77 -5.98 0.60
CA CYS A 52 2.04 -5.11 -0.53
C CYS A 52 2.10 -3.64 -0.11
N LYS A 53 2.77 -2.84 -0.94
CA LYS A 53 2.90 -1.40 -0.75
C LYS A 53 2.36 -0.62 -1.94
N ILE A 54 1.37 0.24 -1.67
CA ILE A 54 0.69 1.09 -2.67
C ILE A 54 0.93 2.59 -2.39
N ARG A 55 0.38 3.43 -3.27
CA ARG A 55 0.22 4.88 -3.13
C ARG A 55 -1.27 5.23 -3.14
N LEU A 56 -1.61 6.43 -2.68
CA LEU A 56 -2.95 6.99 -2.88
C LEU A 56 -3.28 7.08 -4.38
N LEU A 57 -4.54 6.84 -4.72
CA LEU A 57 -5.09 7.10 -6.05
C LEU A 57 -5.62 8.53 -6.16
N ASN A 58 -6.26 8.86 -7.28
CA ASN A 58 -6.76 10.21 -7.51
C ASN A 58 -7.84 10.62 -6.51
N SER A 59 -8.64 9.65 -6.04
CA SER A 59 -9.61 9.83 -4.97
C SER A 59 -9.44 8.83 -3.84
N THR A 60 -9.91 9.19 -2.64
CA THR A 60 -9.98 8.30 -1.48
C THR A 60 -10.87 7.08 -1.76
N GLY A 61 -12.00 7.28 -2.46
CA GLY A 61 -12.91 6.21 -2.83
C GLY A 61 -12.23 5.14 -3.70
N ASP A 62 -11.49 5.56 -4.73
CA ASP A 62 -10.74 4.63 -5.57
C ASP A 62 -9.68 3.87 -4.77
N THR A 63 -9.00 4.57 -3.84
CA THR A 63 -7.97 3.97 -2.98
C THR A 63 -8.57 2.90 -2.08
N VAL A 64 -9.72 3.19 -1.46
CA VAL A 64 -10.45 2.23 -0.61
C VAL A 64 -10.92 1.04 -1.43
N GLU A 65 -11.46 1.25 -2.63
CA GLU A 65 -11.93 0.16 -3.48
C GLU A 65 -10.80 -0.76 -3.92
N LEU A 66 -9.68 -0.18 -4.39
CA LEU A 66 -8.50 -0.96 -4.75
C LEU A 66 -7.99 -1.77 -3.55
N ALA A 67 -7.87 -1.13 -2.39
CA ALA A 67 -7.33 -1.80 -1.23
C ALA A 67 -8.30 -2.91 -0.71
N ARG A 68 -9.63 -2.74 -0.80
CA ARG A 68 -10.61 -3.81 -0.48
C ARG A 68 -10.44 -5.00 -1.39
N ARG A 69 -10.24 -4.75 -2.68
CA ARG A 69 -9.94 -5.80 -3.65
C ARG A 69 -8.62 -6.51 -3.37
N ILE A 70 -7.61 -5.79 -2.88
CA ILE A 70 -6.35 -6.39 -2.42
C ILE A 70 -6.60 -7.26 -1.19
N GLU A 71 -7.40 -6.81 -0.22
CA GLU A 71 -7.72 -7.56 1.00
C GLU A 71 -8.35 -8.92 0.70
N THR A 72 -9.21 -9.04 -0.33
CA THR A 72 -9.82 -10.34 -0.72
C THR A 72 -8.80 -11.38 -1.18
N THR A 73 -7.58 -10.98 -1.53
CA THR A 73 -6.49 -11.91 -1.92
C THR A 73 -5.86 -12.61 -0.71
N GLY A 74 -6.14 -12.14 0.51
CA GLY A 74 -5.61 -12.70 1.76
C GLY A 74 -4.19 -12.24 2.11
N VAL A 75 -3.76 -11.07 1.61
CA VAL A 75 -2.53 -10.41 2.08
C VAL A 75 -2.61 -10.11 3.59
N SER A 76 -1.46 -10.13 4.25
CA SER A 76 -1.38 -9.99 5.70
C SER A 76 -1.37 -8.53 6.18
N ALA A 77 -0.98 -7.59 5.33
CA ALA A 77 -0.99 -6.15 5.59
C ALA A 77 -0.82 -5.36 4.27
N ILE A 78 -1.24 -4.09 4.28
CA ILE A 78 -1.01 -3.16 3.17
C ILE A 78 -0.29 -1.92 3.70
N ALA A 79 0.84 -1.57 3.10
CA ALA A 79 1.49 -0.29 3.34
C ALA A 79 0.97 0.75 2.34
N VAL A 80 0.56 1.92 2.83
CA VAL A 80 0.00 3.00 2.00
C VAL A 80 0.88 4.23 2.16
N HIS A 81 1.53 4.62 1.08
CA HIS A 81 2.22 5.90 1.06
C HIS A 81 1.23 7.04 0.81
N GLY A 82 1.22 8.03 1.70
CA GLY A 82 0.27 9.15 1.71
C GLY A 82 0.43 10.14 0.56
N ARG A 83 1.11 9.77 -0.52
CA ARG A 83 1.17 10.56 -1.74
C ARG A 83 0.63 9.78 -2.92
N LYS A 84 0.03 10.51 -3.85
CA LYS A 84 -0.34 10.06 -5.20
C LYS A 84 0.90 9.79 -6.04
N VAL A 85 0.72 9.17 -7.21
CA VAL A 85 1.82 8.82 -8.12
C VAL A 85 2.47 10.07 -8.75
N SER A 86 1.66 11.10 -9.02
CA SER A 86 2.09 12.39 -9.57
C SER A 86 2.90 13.22 -8.58
N GLU A 87 2.61 13.09 -7.30
CA GLU A 87 3.23 13.85 -6.21
C GLU A 87 4.69 13.43 -5.95
N ARG A 88 5.49 14.43 -5.59
CA ARG A 88 6.94 14.38 -5.39
C ARG A 88 7.27 14.56 -3.91
N PRO A 89 8.52 14.31 -3.48
CA PRO A 89 8.91 14.47 -2.07
C PRO A 89 8.67 15.88 -1.48
N ARG A 90 8.59 16.91 -2.33
CA ARG A 90 8.25 18.28 -1.92
C ARG A 90 6.77 18.47 -1.56
N ASP A 91 5.90 17.63 -2.11
CA ASP A 91 4.47 17.68 -1.85
C ASP A 91 4.22 16.92 -0.53
N PRO A 92 3.37 17.39 0.39
CA PRO A 92 3.19 16.74 1.68
C PRO A 92 2.43 15.41 1.55
N ALA A 93 2.74 14.44 2.42
CA ALA A 93 1.91 13.25 2.58
C ALA A 93 0.56 13.61 3.21
N ASN A 94 -0.52 13.07 2.64
CA ASN A 94 -1.89 13.30 3.06
C ASN A 94 -2.33 12.27 4.12
N TRP A 95 -2.28 12.69 5.38
CA TRP A 95 -2.64 11.87 6.53
C TRP A 95 -4.14 11.68 6.73
N SER A 96 -4.97 12.65 6.34
CA SER A 96 -6.43 12.51 6.44
C SER A 96 -6.97 11.48 5.44
N GLU A 97 -6.43 11.44 4.22
CA GLU A 97 -6.76 10.38 3.26
C GLU A 97 -6.34 8.99 3.78
N ILE A 98 -5.18 8.88 4.44
CA ILE A 98 -4.77 7.61 5.06
C ILE A 98 -5.75 7.18 6.17
N ALA A 99 -6.24 8.11 7.01
CA ALA A 99 -7.20 7.79 8.05
C ALA A 99 -8.47 7.13 7.49
N HIS A 100 -9.02 7.70 6.41
CA HIS A 100 -10.18 7.13 5.72
C HIS A 100 -9.90 5.74 5.13
N VAL A 101 -8.69 5.51 4.61
CA VAL A 101 -8.27 4.19 4.16
C VAL A 101 -8.24 3.24 5.35
N VAL A 102 -7.54 3.57 6.44
CA VAL A 102 -7.40 2.74 7.65
C VAL A 102 -8.76 2.29 8.20
N ASP A 103 -9.74 3.19 8.29
CA ASP A 103 -11.08 2.88 8.78
C ASP A 103 -11.85 1.87 7.90
N ALA A 104 -11.50 1.75 6.62
CA ALA A 104 -12.20 0.91 5.66
C ALA A 104 -11.70 -0.54 5.59
N PHE A 105 -10.56 -0.86 6.20
CA PHE A 105 -9.91 -2.19 6.14
C PHE A 105 -10.27 -3.07 7.33
N SER A 106 -10.06 -4.38 7.22
CA SER A 106 -10.03 -5.30 8.37
C SER A 106 -8.59 -5.68 8.74
N ILE A 107 -7.70 -5.81 7.76
CA ILE A 107 -6.26 -6.09 7.96
C ILE A 107 -5.45 -4.86 8.42
N PRO A 108 -4.23 -5.05 8.97
CA PRO A 108 -3.34 -3.95 9.33
C PRO A 108 -2.94 -3.07 8.13
N ILE A 109 -3.00 -1.76 8.34
CA ILE A 109 -2.50 -0.75 7.41
C ILE A 109 -1.24 -0.11 7.98
N ILE A 110 -0.19 -0.02 7.17
CA ILE A 110 1.08 0.62 7.53
C ILE A 110 1.15 1.99 6.85
N ALA A 111 0.94 3.05 7.62
CA ALA A 111 1.04 4.43 7.14
C ALA A 111 2.49 4.78 6.76
N ASN A 112 2.69 5.45 5.63
CA ASN A 112 4.03 5.77 5.10
C ASN A 112 4.08 7.14 4.42
N GLY A 113 5.20 7.84 4.55
CA GLY A 113 5.44 9.21 4.06
C GLY A 113 5.84 10.10 5.23
N ASP A 114 6.67 11.12 5.03
CA ASP A 114 6.89 12.24 5.95
C ASP A 114 6.96 11.93 7.47
N VAL A 115 7.58 10.79 7.83
CA VAL A 115 7.93 10.43 9.20
C VAL A 115 9.42 10.68 9.36
N PHE A 116 9.78 11.87 9.81
CA PHE A 116 11.17 12.31 9.93
C PHE A 116 11.69 12.21 11.37
N GLN A 117 10.80 12.29 12.34
CA GLN A 117 11.12 12.27 13.77
C GLN A 117 10.08 11.48 14.55
N TYR A 118 10.44 11.11 15.78
CA TYR A 118 9.58 10.32 16.67
C TYR A 118 8.21 10.97 16.91
N GLN A 119 8.14 12.30 16.97
CA GLN A 119 6.87 13.00 17.17
C GLN A 119 5.89 12.83 15.99
N ASP A 120 6.39 12.67 14.76
CA ASP A 120 5.54 12.50 13.58
C ASP A 120 4.75 11.19 13.66
N PHE A 121 5.34 10.13 14.23
CA PHE A 121 4.64 8.87 14.49
C PHE A 121 3.40 9.08 15.37
N HIS A 122 3.53 9.80 16.50
CA HIS A 122 2.40 10.08 17.39
C HIS A 122 1.35 10.94 16.71
N ASN A 123 1.77 11.93 15.92
CA ASN A 123 0.86 12.80 15.18
C ASN A 123 0.04 12.01 14.15
N ILE A 124 0.69 11.09 13.41
CA ILE A 124 0.03 10.22 12.43
C ILE A 124 -0.88 9.22 13.13
N GLN A 125 -0.43 8.62 14.24
CA GLN A 125 -1.24 7.69 15.01
C GLN A 125 -2.52 8.36 15.55
N ALA A 126 -2.44 9.62 15.98
CA ALA A 126 -3.60 10.36 16.47
C ALA A 126 -4.67 10.62 15.41
N VAL A 127 -4.28 10.71 14.13
CA VAL A 127 -5.21 10.99 13.01
C VAL A 127 -5.65 9.75 12.25
N ALA A 128 -4.81 8.71 12.20
CA ALA A 128 -5.00 7.57 11.31
C ALA A 128 -5.06 6.21 12.03
N ALA A 129 -5.09 6.17 13.38
CA ALA A 129 -5.37 4.91 14.08
C ALA A 129 -6.86 4.55 13.96
N LYS A 130 -7.12 3.29 13.63
CA LYS A 130 -8.45 2.68 13.78
C LYS A 130 -8.91 2.89 15.22
N ARG A 131 -10.11 3.45 15.36
CA ARG A 131 -10.81 3.53 16.65
C ARG A 131 -11.41 2.19 17.04
#